data_AF-D5GUL4-F1
#
_entry.id   AF-D5GUL4-F1
#
_cell.length_a   1.000
_cell.length_b   1.000
_cell.length_c   1.000
_cell.angle_alpha   90.00
_cell.angle_beta   90.00
_cell.angle_gamma   90.00
#
_symmetry.space_group_name_H-M   'P 1'
#
loop_
_entity.id
_entity.type
_entity.pdbx_description
1 polymer ?
#
loop_
_entity_poly.entity_id
_entity_poly.type
_entity_poly.pdbx_seq_one_letter_code
_entity_poly.pdbx_strand_id
1 'polypeptide(L)' 'YLVMVSRVGLTNYAAAYCTGLLVARRLLQRLGLDSLYAGATEVTGDEFNVEPVDNGPGAFRCYLDVGLA' A
#
# COMPACT_ATOMS: atom_id res chain seq x y z
N TYR A 1 -15.62 5.44 9.05
CA TYR A 1 -16.46 5.12 7.87
C TYR A 1 -15.64 4.45 6.75
N LEU A 2 -14.66 3.58 7.10
CA LEU A 2 -13.87 2.86 6.09
C LEU A 2 -13.57 1.45 6.59
N VAL A 3 -14.65 0.67 6.74
CA VAL A 3 -14.57 -0.79 6.83
C VAL A 3 -14.71 -1.28 5.40
N MET A 4 -13.58 -1.40 4.68
CA MET A 4 -13.53 -1.73 3.25
C MET A 4 -13.72 -3.24 3.03
N VAL A 5 -14.96 -3.70 3.20
CA VAL A 5 -15.50 -4.86 2.49
C VAL A 5 -16.62 -4.32 1.61
N SER A 6 -16.26 -3.67 0.51
CA SER A 6 -17.26 -3.18 -0.45
C SER A 6 -17.81 -4.36 -1.25
N ARG A 7 -19.13 -4.59 -1.18
CA ARG A 7 -19.80 -5.64 -1.96
C ARG A 7 -20.13 -5.23 -3.39
N VAL A 8 -20.02 -3.93 -3.71
CA VAL A 8 -20.35 -3.32 -5.01
C VAL A 8 -19.28 -2.27 -5.38
N GLY A 9 -19.22 -1.84 -6.64
CA GLY A 9 -18.28 -0.78 -7.07
C GLY A 9 -16.81 -1.20 -7.04
N LEU A 10 -16.52 -2.44 -7.42
CA LEU A 10 -15.19 -3.07 -7.28
C LEU A 10 -14.11 -2.54 -8.25
N THR A 11 -14.50 -1.68 -9.19
CA THR A 11 -13.61 -1.13 -10.24
C THR A 11 -13.50 0.39 -10.19
N ASN A 12 -14.01 1.04 -9.15
CA ASN A 12 -13.87 2.49 -8.99
C ASN A 12 -12.49 2.86 -8.40
N TYR A 13 -12.20 4.16 -8.37
CA TYR A 13 -10.90 4.66 -7.88
C TYR A 13 -10.62 4.28 -6.41
N ALA A 14 -11.64 4.30 -5.55
CA ALA A 14 -11.50 3.89 -4.15
C ALA A 14 -11.16 2.39 -4.03
N ALA A 15 -11.76 1.54 -4.86
CA ALA A 15 -11.45 0.12 -4.93
C ALA A 15 -10.01 -0.10 -5.43
N ALA A 16 -9.54 0.66 -6.44
CA ALA A 16 -8.16 0.60 -6.91
C ALA A 16 -7.16 0.94 -5.79
N TYR A 17 -7.39 2.03 -5.04
CA TYR A 17 -6.57 2.39 -3.87
C TYR A 17 -6.53 1.26 -2.83
N CYS A 18 -7.69 0.71 -2.46
CA CYS A 18 -7.76 -0.37 -1.49
C CYS A 18 -7.11 -1.66 -1.98
N THR A 19 -7.17 -1.97 -3.27
CA THR A 19 -6.44 -3.10 -3.85
C THR A 19 -4.94 -2.91 -3.81
N GLY A 20 -4.43 -1.71 -4.13
CA GLY A 20 -3.01 -1.38 -4.01
C GLY A 20 -2.51 -1.52 -2.57
N LEU A 21 -3.25 -0.95 -1.61
CA LEU A 21 -2.95 -1.06 -0.19
C LEU A 21 -2.99 -2.52 0.29
N LEU A 22 -3.99 -3.30 -0.13
CA LEU A 22 -4.11 -4.72 0.20
C LEU A 22 -2.90 -5.52 -0.30
N VAL A 23 -2.47 -5.28 -1.54
CA VAL A 23 -1.29 -5.94 -2.12
C VAL A 23 -0.03 -5.55 -1.36
N ALA A 24 0.19 -4.26 -1.08
CA ALA A 24 1.34 -3.78 -0.32
C ALA A 24 1.42 -4.43 1.08
N ARG A 25 0.31 -4.42 1.84
CA ARG A 25 0.27 -5.03 3.18
C ARG A 25 0.49 -6.54 3.13
N ARG A 26 -0.12 -7.25 2.18
CA ARG A 26 0.07 -8.69 1.98
C ARG A 26 1.51 -9.02 1.63
N LEU A 27 2.16 -8.21 0.81
CA LEU A 27 3.55 -8.39 0.42
C LEU A 27 4.50 -8.19 1.61
N LEU A 28 4.34 -7.09 2.36
CA LEU A 28 5.17 -6.82 3.53
C LEU A 28 5.02 -7.89 4.61
N GLN A 29 3.80 -8.40 4.84
CA GLN A 29 3.58 -9.52 5.77
C GLN A 29 4.33 -10.78 5.35
N ARG A 30 4.35 -11.09 4.05
CA ARG A 30 5.11 -12.24 3.52
C ARG A 30 6.62 -12.08 3.66
N LEU A 31 7.11 -10.84 3.61
CA LEU A 31 8.53 -10.52 3.76
C LEU A 31 8.95 -10.27 5.23
N GLY A 32 8.00 -10.28 6.17
CA GLY A 32 8.27 -9.96 7.59
C GLY A 32 8.61 -8.49 7.84
N LEU A 33 8.14 -7.58 6.98
CA LEU A 33 8.45 -6.15 7.00
C LEU A 33 7.25 -5.27 7.42
N ASP A 34 6.10 -5.87 7.71
CA ASP A 34 4.82 -5.18 7.86
C ASP A 34 4.71 -4.29 9.10
N SER A 35 5.41 -4.66 10.17
CA SER A 35 5.51 -3.88 11.41
C SER A 35 6.57 -2.79 11.34
N LEU A 36 7.64 -2.98 10.55
CA LEU A 36 8.70 -1.98 10.36
C LEU A 36 8.25 -0.86 9.41
N TYR A 37 7.57 -1.23 8.33
CA TYR A 37 7.08 -0.31 7.32
C TYR A 37 5.54 -0.24 7.34
N ALA A 38 5.00 0.48 8.34
CA ALA A 38 3.56 0.69 8.49
C ALA A 38 2.94 1.52 7.35
N GLY A 39 3.72 2.45 6.76
CA GLY A 39 3.25 3.43 5.79
C GLY A 39 2.44 4.56 6.45
N ALA A 40 1.68 5.31 5.66
CA ALA A 40 0.77 6.32 6.18
C ALA A 40 -0.48 5.68 6.83
N THR A 41 -0.64 5.84 8.14
CA THR A 41 -1.79 5.28 8.90
C THR A 41 -3.06 6.11 8.77
N GLU A 42 -2.91 7.39 8.42
CA GLU A 42 -4.02 8.31 8.16
C GLU A 42 -4.03 8.68 6.68
N VAL A 43 -5.24 8.78 6.11
CA VAL A 43 -5.42 9.11 4.70
C VAL A 43 -5.62 10.62 4.58
N THR A 44 -4.55 11.35 4.29
CA THR A 44 -4.60 12.82 4.12
C THR A 44 -4.68 13.25 2.64
N GLY A 45 -4.19 12.41 1.73
CA GLY A 45 -4.12 12.71 0.30
C GLY A 45 -2.84 13.44 -0.13
N ASP A 46 -1.92 13.67 0.80
CA ASP A 46 -0.61 14.27 0.51
C ASP A 46 0.35 13.26 -0.13
N GLU A 47 1.41 13.78 -0.74
CA GLU A 47 2.51 12.95 -1.24
C GLU A 47 3.24 12.28 -0.06
N PHE A 48 3.42 10.96 -0.16
CA PHE A 48 4.12 10.17 0.85
C PHE A 48 5.10 9.21 0.17
N ASN A 49 6.37 9.27 0.59
CA ASN A 49 7.39 8.31 0.20
C ASN A 49 7.97 7.66 1.47
N VAL A 50 8.08 6.34 1.45
CA VAL A 50 8.65 5.61 2.59
C VAL A 50 10.17 5.71 2.56
N GLU A 51 10.75 6.18 3.65
CA GLU A 51 12.20 6.16 3.84
C GLU A 51 12.64 4.86 4.52
N PRO A 52 13.80 4.30 4.16
CA PRO A 52 14.36 3.13 4.82
C PRO A 52 14.79 3.49 6.25
N VAL A 53 14.75 2.50 7.15
CA VAL A 53 15.33 2.65 8.49
C VAL A 53 16.86 2.55 8.46
N ASP A 54 17.56 3.30 9.31
CA ASP A 54 19.03 3.40 9.30
C ASP A 54 19.75 2.05 9.51
N ASN A 55 19.25 1.23 10.44
CA ASN A 55 19.90 -0.03 10.86
C ASN A 55 18.96 -1.22 10.70
N GLY A 56 18.39 -1.38 9.50
CA GLY A 56 17.46 -2.48 9.21
C GLY A 56 17.37 -2.83 7.73
N PRO A 57 16.51 -3.79 7.38
CA PRO A 57 16.26 -4.14 5.99
C PRO A 57 15.66 -2.93 5.26
N GLY A 58 16.13 -2.65 4.05
CA GLY A 58 15.63 -1.53 3.25
C GLY A 58 14.13 -1.65 2.92
N ALA A 59 13.50 -0.51 2.63
CA ALA A 59 12.12 -0.49 2.17
C ALA A 59 11.98 -1.28 0.86
N PHE A 60 10.89 -2.05 0.74
CA PHE A 60 10.62 -2.80 -0.47
C PHE A 60 10.40 -1.85 -1.65
N ARG A 61 11.20 -2.01 -2.71
CA ARG A 61 11.13 -1.18 -3.91
C ARG A 61 10.41 -1.91 -5.03
N CYS A 62 9.39 -1.27 -5.58
CA CYS A 62 8.71 -1.70 -6.80
C CYS A 62 8.62 -0.56 -7.82
N TYR A 63 8.35 -0.95 -9.06
CA TYR A 63 8.08 -0.02 -10.15
C TYR A 63 6.65 -0.23 -10.62
N LEU A 64 5.99 0.87 -10.99
CA LEU A 64 4.66 0.82 -11.57
C LEU A 64 4.77 0.44 -13.05
N ASP A 65 4.00 -0.55 -13.45
CA ASP A 65 3.79 -0.93 -14.85
C ASP A 65 2.30 -0.77 -15.19
N VAL A 66 2.01 0.12 -16.13
CA VAL A 66 0.64 0.42 -16.59
C VAL A 66 0.28 -0.30 -17.89
N GLY A 67 1.25 -0.97 -18.53
CA GLY A 67 1.06 -1.57 -19.85
C GLY A 67 0.62 -0.55 -20.91
N LEU A 68 -0.49 -0.84 -21.59
CA LEU A 68 -1.09 -0.01 -22.66
C LEU A 68 -2.33 0.78 -22.21
N ALA A 69 -2.50 0.97 -20.89
CA ALA A 69 -3.63 1.67 -20.31
C ALA A 69 -3.78 3.11 -20.82
#